data_AF-A0A921BGE9-F1
#
_entry.id   AF-A0A921BGE9-F1
#
_cell.length_a   1.000
_cell.length_b   1.000
_cell.length_c   1.000
_cell.angle_alpha   90.00
_cell.angle_beta   90.00
_cell.angle_gamma   90.00
#
_symmetry.space_group_name_H-M   'P 1'
#
loop_
_entity.id
_entity.type
_entity.pdbx_description
1 polymer ?
#
loop_
_entity_poly.entity_id
_entity_poly.type
_entity_poly.pdbx_seq_one_letter_code
_entity_poly.pdbx_strand_id
1 'polypeptide(L)' 'MNPRPADLSVHVPLHPEAALFDFVKHGIPGTAMLPLEDELTDDEIWHTINHVKTLGVTGNRP' A
#
# COMPACT_ATOMS: atom_id res chain seq x y z
N MET A 1 -3.63 -10.54 -17.23
CA MET A 1 -2.60 -11.38 -16.58
C MET A 1 -2.84 -11.34 -15.08
N ASN A 2 -2.46 -12.39 -14.34
CA ASN A 2 -2.48 -12.41 -12.87
C ASN A 2 -1.03 -12.47 -12.34
N PRO A 3 -0.26 -11.36 -12.43
CA PRO A 3 1.08 -11.33 -11.88
C PRO A 3 1.02 -11.44 -10.35
N ARG A 4 2.09 -11.96 -9.73
CA ARG A 4 2.20 -11.92 -8.26
C ARG A 4 2.18 -10.46 -7.78
N PRO A 5 1.53 -10.17 -6.65
CA PRO A 5 1.62 -8.85 -6.02
C PRO A 5 3.07 -8.45 -5.73
N ALA A 6 3.31 -7.13 -5.68
CA ALA A 6 4.60 -6.59 -5.26
C ALA A 6 4.90 -6.94 -3.81
N ASP A 7 6.18 -7.10 -3.47
CA ASP A 7 6.61 -7.19 -2.07
C ASP A 7 6.48 -5.80 -1.43
N LEU A 8 5.50 -5.65 -0.55
CA LEU A 8 5.19 -4.39 0.11
C LEU A 8 6.30 -3.94 1.07
N SER A 9 7.12 -4.84 1.61
CA SER A 9 8.25 -4.47 2.47
C SER A 9 9.35 -3.73 1.70
N VAL A 10 9.44 -3.97 0.39
CA VAL A 10 10.42 -3.34 -0.51
C VAL A 10 9.81 -2.14 -1.23
N HIS A 11 8.58 -2.23 -1.74
CA HIS A 11 8.01 -1.20 -2.60
C HIS A 11 7.43 -0.01 -1.83
N VAL A 12 6.83 -0.23 -0.66
CA VAL A 12 6.14 0.86 0.07
C VAL A 12 7.09 1.99 0.48
N PRO A 13 8.32 1.74 0.96
CA PRO A 13 9.27 2.82 1.26
C PRO A 13 9.73 3.65 0.06
N LEU A 14 9.49 3.19 -1.18
CA LEU A 14 9.92 3.88 -2.41
C LEU A 14 8.95 4.97 -2.87
N HIS A 15 7.79 5.10 -2.23
CA HIS A 15 6.73 6.02 -2.65
C HIS A 15 6.39 7.04 -1.55
N PRO A 16 6.04 8.29 -1.94
CA PRO A 16 5.46 9.25 -1.01
C PRO A 16 4.13 8.74 -0.43
N GLU A 17 3.80 9.16 0.79
CA GLU A 17 2.57 8.73 1.49
C GLU A 17 1.28 9.04 0.74
N ALA A 18 1.20 10.22 0.11
CA ALA A 18 0.05 10.59 -0.71
C ALA A 18 -0.13 9.64 -1.91
N ALA A 19 0.97 9.19 -2.53
CA ALA A 19 0.89 8.22 -3.63
C ALA A 19 0.44 6.84 -3.13
N LEU A 20 0.89 6.42 -1.94
CA LEU A 20 0.41 5.19 -1.31
C LEU A 20 -1.10 5.24 -1.04
N PHE A 21 -1.61 6.38 -0.58
CA PHE A 21 -3.04 6.61 -0.41
C PHE A 21 -3.78 6.48 -1.73
N ASP A 22 -3.30 7.14 -2.80
CA ASP A 22 -3.94 7.06 -4.11
C ASP A 22 -3.94 5.64 -4.68
N PHE A 23 -2.85 4.88 -4.50
CA PHE A 23 -2.79 3.49 -4.96
C PHE A 23 -3.80 2.60 -4.25
N VAL A 24 -3.94 2.73 -2.93
CA VAL A 24 -4.88 1.92 -2.15
C VAL A 24 -6.31 2.35 -2.43
N LYS A 25 -6.58 3.67 -2.48
CA LYS A 25 -7.91 4.22 -2.69
C LYS A 25 -8.43 3.90 -4.09
N HIS A 26 -7.68 4.27 -5.13
CA HIS A 26 -8.14 4.23 -6.52
C HIS A 26 -7.63 3.01 -7.29
N GLY A 27 -6.79 2.16 -6.69
CA GLY A 27 -6.11 1.09 -7.39
C GLY A 27 -5.03 1.63 -8.35
N ILE A 28 -4.50 0.76 -9.21
CA ILE A 28 -3.52 1.16 -10.24
C ILE A 28 -4.02 0.72 -11.62
N PRO A 29 -4.40 1.66 -12.51
CA PRO A 29 -4.87 1.35 -13.85
C PRO A 29 -3.89 0.47 -14.64
N GLY A 30 -4.42 -0.55 -15.34
CA GLY A 30 -3.61 -1.49 -16.11
C GLY A 30 -2.95 -2.60 -15.28
N THR A 31 -3.20 -2.66 -13.96
CA THR A 31 -2.74 -3.74 -13.08
C THR A 31 -3.91 -4.56 -12.53
N ALA A 32 -3.60 -5.59 -11.73
CA ALA A 32 -4.62 -6.35 -10.99
C ALA A 32 -5.01 -5.71 -9.64
N MET A 33 -4.42 -4.56 -9.28
CA MET A 33 -4.72 -3.86 -8.03
C MET A 33 -5.98 -3.01 -8.22
N LEU A 34 -7.10 -3.52 -7.72
CA LEU A 34 -8.39 -2.84 -7.71
C LEU A 34 -8.42 -1.73 -6.64
N PRO A 35 -9.28 -0.70 -6.80
CA PRO A 35 -9.56 0.28 -5.75
C PRO A 35 -10.12 -0.39 -4.50
N LEU A 36 -9.85 0.21 -3.33
CA LEU A 36 -10.46 -0.18 -2.06
C LEU A 36 -11.39 0.91 -1.48
N GLU A 37 -11.66 1.99 -2.21
CA GLU A 37 -12.55 3.06 -1.75
C GLU A 37 -14.02 2.66 -1.56
N ASP A 38 -14.46 1.56 -2.18
CA ASP A 38 -15.79 0.98 -1.97
C ASP A 38 -15.88 0.14 -0.68
N GLU A 39 -14.73 -0.22 -0.09
CA GLU A 39 -14.62 -1.15 1.05
C GLU A 39 -14.05 -0.48 2.31
N LEU A 40 -13.20 0.54 2.14
CA LEU A 40 -12.49 1.23 3.22
C LEU A 40 -12.75 2.73 3.17
N THR A 41 -12.96 3.32 4.36
CA THR A 41 -12.93 4.77 4.54
C THR A 41 -11.51 5.32 4.40
N ASP A 42 -11.39 6.64 4.18
CA ASP A 42 -10.08 7.32 4.08
C ASP A 42 -9.22 7.10 5.34
N ASP A 43 -9.83 7.09 6.52
CA ASP A 43 -9.12 6.83 7.78
C ASP A 43 -8.62 5.37 7.85
N GLU A 44 -9.41 4.40 7.41
CA GLU A 44 -9.01 2.99 7.36
C GLU A 44 -7.90 2.74 6.32
N ILE A 45 -7.92 3.46 5.20
CA ILE A 45 -6.82 3.45 4.23
C ILE A 45 -5.54 3.97 4.88
N TRP A 46 -5.60 5.09 5.61
CA TRP A 46 -4.45 5.61 6.34
C TRP A 46 -3.95 4.66 7.43
N HIS A 47 -4.84 4.01 8.19
CA HIS A 47 -4.47 2.99 9.16
C HIS A 47 -3.79 1.80 8.49
N THR A 48 -4.28 1.36 7.33
CA THR A 48 -3.69 0.29 6.54
C THR A 48 -2.29 0.65 6.07
N ILE A 49 -2.09 1.84 5.51
CA ILE A 49 -0.77 2.34 5.08
C ILE A 49 0.20 2.38 6.26
N ASN A 50 -0.25 2.91 7.40
CA ASN A 50 0.55 2.97 8.61
C ASN A 50 0.96 1.58 9.09
N HIS A 51 0.06 0.60 9.06
CA HIS A 51 0.40 -0.79 9.38
C HIS A 51 1.41 -1.36 8.40
N VAL A 52 1.20 -1.22 7.09
CA VAL A 52 2.10 -1.76 6.06
C VAL A 52 3.51 -1.15 6.16
N LYS A 53 3.62 0.14 6.49
CA LYS A 53 4.92 0.80 6.75
C LYS A 53 5.71 0.14 7.89
N THR A 54 5.05 -0.53 8.84
CA THR A 54 5.74 -1.29 9.90
C THR A 54 6.36 -2.60 9.42
N LEU A 55 5.98 -3.08 8.23
CA LEU A 55 6.55 -4.29 7.62
C LEU A 55 7.91 -3.99 6.96
N GLY A 56 8.14 -2.74 6.56
CA GLY A 56 9.44 -2.24 6.14
C GLY A 56 10.33 -2.00 7.35
N VAL A 57 11.58 -2.44 7.27
CA VAL A 57 12.60 -2.45 8.35
C VAL A 57 12.40 -3.58 9.38
N THR A 58 12.62 -4.82 8.94
CA THR A 58 13.28 -5.85 9.78
C THR A 58 14.80 -5.69 9.65
N GLY A 59 15.31 -4.59 10.18
CA GLY A 59 16.74 -4.26 10.22
C GLY A 59 17.02 -3.31 11.35
N ASN A 60 17.07 -3.86 12.57
CA ASN A 60 17.45 -3.20 13.82
C ASN A 60 16.39 -2.25 14.45
N ARG A 61 15.58 -2.81 15.34
CA ARG A 61 14.95 -2.07 16.45
C ARG A 61 15.78 -2.41 17.70
N PRO A 62 16.28 -1.43 18.49
CA PRO A 62 17.04 -1.71 19.70
C PRO A 62 16.20 -2.46 20.75
#